data_AF-A0A923DXC2-F1
#
_entry.id   AF-A0A923DXC2-F1
#
_cell.length_a   1.000
_cell.length_b   1.000
_cell.length_c   1.000
_cell.angle_alpha   90.00
_cell.angle_beta   90.00
_cell.angle_gamma   90.00
#
_symmetry.space_group_name_H-M   'P 1'
#
loop_
_entity.id
_entity.type
_entity.pdbx_description
1 polymer ?
#
loop_
_entity_poly.entity_id
_entity_poly.type
_entity_poly.pdbx_seq_one_letter_code
_entity_poly.pdbx_strand_id
1 'polypeptide(L)'
;MKNYILILFVLFTSCTRNSSSNKEAAKDTLKTNPVIIKQPAFNLDSVKRKILTDNLKSTNSDTITYEFSLEGDYSAEGNVGKAFYLNNSIKKLEMIFYRETGKSVYTYVFNENKVKVKQKIYDYNVPLFEVKDSSNIKLVQTIKYEQDYNGKLIGKDVPDADLAIYFDLKETVPFTLK
;
A
#
# COMPACT_ATOMS: atom_id res chain seq x y z
N MET A 1 -60.05 1.19 11.33
CA MET A 1 -60.41 1.93 10.11
C MET A 1 -59.16 2.63 9.61
N LYS A 2 -58.45 2.01 8.65
CA LYS A 2 -58.43 2.38 7.22
C LYS A 2 -57.77 3.76 6.99
N ASN A 3 -56.53 3.79 6.51
CA ASN A 3 -56.22 4.20 5.13
C ASN A 3 -54.72 4.11 4.82
N TYR A 4 -54.42 3.26 3.83
CA TYR A 4 -53.18 3.21 3.07
C TYR A 4 -53.20 4.31 2.01
N ILE A 5 -52.08 5.01 1.81
CA ILE A 5 -51.82 5.71 0.55
C ILE A 5 -50.42 5.32 0.08
N LEU A 6 -50.44 4.44 -0.91
CA LEU A 6 -49.32 3.96 -1.71
C LEU A 6 -49.34 4.82 -2.98
N ILE A 7 -48.26 5.56 -3.25
CA ILE A 7 -48.12 6.29 -4.52
C ILE A 7 -46.90 5.73 -5.24
N LEU A 8 -47.22 4.98 -6.29
CA LEU A 8 -46.33 4.37 -7.25
C LEU A 8 -46.65 5.03 -8.58
N PHE A 9 -45.75 5.85 -9.12
CA PHE A 9 -45.87 6.38 -10.47
C PHE A 9 -44.67 5.92 -11.29
N VAL A 10 -44.89 4.82 -12.00
CA VAL A 10 -44.16 4.46 -13.22
C VAL A 10 -44.92 5.10 -14.37
N LEU A 11 -44.26 5.97 -15.14
CA LEU A 11 -44.68 6.27 -16.51
C LEU A 11 -43.46 6.22 -17.43
N PHE A 12 -43.42 5.14 -18.21
CA PHE A 12 -42.69 5.02 -19.46
C PHE A 12 -43.31 5.94 -20.51
N THR A 13 -42.51 6.77 -21.17
CA THR A 13 -42.76 7.19 -22.55
C THR A 13 -41.44 7.30 -23.30
N SER A 14 -41.11 6.26 -24.07
CA SER A 14 -40.26 6.38 -25.25
C SER A 14 -41.10 6.94 -26.40
N CYS A 15 -40.60 7.96 -27.09
CA CYS A 15 -40.86 8.15 -28.53
C CYS A 15 -39.78 9.03 -29.16
N THR A 16 -39.06 8.42 -30.09
CA THR A 16 -38.20 9.02 -31.11
C THR A 16 -39.01 9.81 -32.15
N ARG A 17 -38.50 10.96 -32.64
CA ARG A 17 -38.09 11.20 -34.05
C ARG A 17 -38.01 12.70 -34.39
N ASN A 18 -36.85 13.08 -34.93
CA ASN A 18 -36.41 14.27 -35.69
C ASN A 18 -37.39 15.44 -35.95
N SER A 19 -36.93 16.65 -35.60
CA SER A 19 -36.98 17.80 -36.53
C SER A 19 -35.70 18.61 -36.43
N SER A 20 -35.09 18.85 -37.59
CA SER A 20 -33.94 19.69 -37.85
C SER A 20 -34.18 21.17 -37.53
N SER A 21 -33.26 21.80 -36.82
CA SER A 21 -32.90 23.21 -37.09
C SER A 21 -31.42 23.41 -36.80
N ASN A 22 -30.67 23.72 -37.85
CA ASN A 22 -29.26 24.09 -37.83
C ASN A 22 -29.02 25.33 -36.97
N LYS A 23 -28.12 25.24 -36.00
CA LYS A 23 -27.23 26.34 -35.60
C LYS A 23 -25.85 25.76 -35.33
N GLU A 24 -24.91 26.07 -36.22
CA GLU A 24 -23.48 25.87 -35.98
C GLU A 24 -23.05 26.70 -34.76
N ALA A 25 -22.38 26.05 -33.83
CA ALA A 25 -21.48 26.69 -32.89
C ALA A 25 -20.31 25.72 -32.61
N ALA A 26 -19.13 26.17 -33.02
CA ALA A 26 -17.77 25.75 -32.67
C ALA A 26 -17.54 24.28 -32.23
N LYS A 27 -16.84 23.54 -33.10
CA LYS A 27 -16.10 22.33 -32.73
C LYS A 27 -15.06 22.67 -31.64
N ASP A 28 -15.19 22.05 -30.49
CA ASP A 28 -14.02 21.65 -29.71
C ASP A 28 -14.20 20.19 -29.28
N THR A 29 -13.58 19.30 -30.05
CA THR A 29 -13.58 17.86 -29.79
C THR A 29 -12.33 17.52 -29.00
N LEU A 30 -12.34 17.78 -27.70
CA LEU A 30 -11.41 17.11 -26.79
C LEU A 30 -11.93 15.70 -26.54
N LYS A 31 -11.39 14.75 -27.32
CA LYS A 31 -11.45 13.32 -27.00
C LYS A 31 -10.78 13.11 -25.65
N THR A 32 -11.52 13.14 -24.56
CA THR A 32 -11.08 12.54 -23.30
C THR A 32 -11.19 11.03 -23.45
N ASN A 33 -10.16 10.42 -24.01
CA ASN A 33 -9.85 9.05 -23.63
C ASN A 33 -9.65 9.09 -22.11
N PRO A 34 -10.42 8.33 -21.30
CA PRO A 34 -9.99 8.08 -19.94
C PRO A 34 -8.64 7.40 -20.07
N VAL A 35 -7.57 8.10 -19.72
CA VAL A 35 -6.29 7.46 -19.45
C VAL A 35 -6.56 6.60 -18.24
N ILE A 36 -6.95 5.35 -18.49
CA ILE A 36 -6.83 4.30 -17.50
C ILE A 36 -5.32 4.16 -17.31
N ILE A 37 -4.78 4.90 -16.35
CA ILE A 37 -3.49 4.59 -15.77
C ILE A 37 -3.74 3.25 -15.08
N LYS A 38 -3.58 2.15 -15.83
CA LYS A 38 -3.37 0.85 -15.21
C LYS A 38 -2.07 1.03 -14.43
N GLN A 39 -2.19 1.17 -13.12
CA GLN A 39 -1.05 0.98 -12.24
C GLN A 39 -0.43 -0.37 -12.64
N PRO A 40 0.86 -0.37 -13.00
CA PRO A 40 1.48 -1.56 -13.54
C PRO A 40 1.54 -2.57 -12.40
N ALA A 41 0.74 -3.64 -12.51
CA ALA A 41 0.78 -4.76 -11.59
C ALA A 41 2.22 -5.04 -11.16
N PHE A 42 2.49 -4.87 -9.86
CA PHE A 42 3.83 -4.96 -9.31
C PHE A 42 4.40 -6.35 -9.55
N ASN A 43 5.18 -6.48 -10.61
CA ASN A 43 5.80 -7.75 -10.97
C ASN A 43 7.05 -7.93 -10.09
N LEU A 44 7.06 -8.96 -9.25
CA LEU A 44 8.21 -9.35 -8.42
C LEU A 44 9.52 -9.38 -9.22
N ASP A 45 9.48 -9.81 -10.49
CA ASP A 45 10.64 -9.82 -11.39
C ASP A 45 11.11 -8.42 -11.77
N SER A 46 10.20 -7.45 -11.88
CA SER A 46 10.58 -6.05 -12.11
C SER A 46 11.25 -5.44 -10.88
N VAL A 47 10.76 -5.76 -9.68
CA VAL A 47 11.40 -5.36 -8.42
C VAL A 47 12.80 -5.97 -8.32
N LYS A 48 12.91 -7.28 -8.49
CA LYS A 48 14.18 -8.00 -8.46
C LYS A 48 15.17 -7.46 -9.50
N ARG A 49 14.74 -7.26 -10.75
CA ARG A 49 15.59 -6.70 -11.82
C ARG A 49 16.04 -5.29 -11.53
N LYS A 50 15.16 -4.44 -10.99
CA LYS A 50 15.50 -3.07 -10.60
C LYS A 50 16.55 -3.08 -9.50
N ILE A 51 16.34 -3.87 -8.44
CA ILE A 51 17.32 -4.05 -7.36
C ILE A 51 18.66 -4.51 -7.96
N LEU A 52 18.69 -5.56 -8.76
CA LEU A 52 19.95 -6.05 -9.35
C LEU A 52 20.63 -4.99 -10.21
N THR A 53 19.88 -4.27 -11.04
CA THR A 53 20.43 -3.25 -11.96
C THR A 53 20.99 -2.04 -11.22
N ASP A 54 20.29 -1.57 -10.19
CA ASP A 54 20.74 -0.44 -9.36
C ASP A 54 22.02 -0.80 -8.59
N ASN A 55 22.20 -2.08 -8.23
CA ASN A 55 23.32 -2.55 -7.41
C ASN A 55 24.51 -3.10 -8.20
N LEU A 56 24.35 -3.50 -9.47
CA LEU A 56 25.48 -3.86 -10.35
C LEU A 56 26.47 -2.70 -10.57
N LYS A 57 26.05 -1.46 -10.29
CA LYS A 57 26.92 -0.26 -10.30
C LYS A 57 27.77 -0.12 -9.03
N SER A 58 27.43 -0.83 -7.96
CA SER A 58 28.14 -0.81 -6.67
C SER A 58 29.06 -2.04 -6.59
N THR A 59 30.34 -1.87 -6.93
CA THR A 59 31.33 -2.94 -7.05
C THR A 59 31.85 -3.52 -5.73
N ASN A 60 31.32 -3.10 -4.58
CA ASN A 60 31.72 -3.64 -3.28
C ASN A 60 30.52 -4.31 -2.61
N SER A 61 30.73 -5.56 -2.18
CA SER A 61 29.83 -6.22 -1.24
C SER A 61 29.63 -5.30 -0.04
N ASP A 62 28.40 -5.22 0.46
CA ASP A 62 28.11 -5.54 1.87
C ASP A 62 26.68 -5.14 2.23
N THR A 63 26.05 -4.15 1.58
CA THR A 63 24.64 -3.84 1.86
C THR A 63 23.93 -3.28 0.64
N ILE A 64 22.86 -3.93 0.21
CA ILE A 64 21.93 -3.42 -0.81
C ILE A 64 20.70 -2.87 -0.10
N THR A 65 20.32 -1.62 -0.38
CA THR A 65 19.09 -1.02 0.12
C THR A 65 18.16 -0.68 -1.04
N TYR A 66 16.88 -0.97 -0.90
CA TYR A 66 15.87 -0.69 -1.91
C TYR A 66 14.60 -0.13 -1.30
N GLU A 67 14.11 0.97 -1.85
CA GLU A 67 12.83 1.58 -1.47
C GLU A 67 11.71 1.12 -2.39
N PHE A 68 10.54 0.84 -1.82
CA PHE A 68 9.36 0.36 -2.53
C PHE A 68 8.08 0.89 -1.86
N SER A 69 6.94 0.62 -2.49
CA SER A 69 5.62 0.79 -1.91
C SER A 69 4.80 -0.47 -2.19
N LEU A 70 3.86 -0.79 -1.31
CA LEU A 70 2.83 -1.79 -1.57
C LEU A 70 1.69 -1.14 -2.37
N GLU A 71 1.23 -1.83 -3.42
CA GLU A 71 0.04 -1.44 -4.18
C GLU A 71 -1.22 -1.97 -3.50
N GLY A 72 -2.26 -1.14 -3.40
CA GLY A 72 -3.54 -1.50 -2.77
C GLY A 72 -3.96 -0.54 -1.65
N ASP A 73 -5.08 -0.84 -1.01
CA ASP A 73 -5.74 0.04 -0.03
C ASP A 73 -5.19 -0.13 1.39
N TYR A 74 -3.85 -0.04 1.55
CA TYR A 74 -3.21 -0.13 2.87
C TYR A 74 -3.18 1.21 3.62
N SER A 75 -3.19 2.32 2.89
CA SER A 75 -3.14 3.67 3.43
C SER A 75 -3.58 4.69 2.39
N ALA A 76 -4.50 5.58 2.79
CA ALA A 76 -4.93 6.71 1.97
C ALA A 76 -3.79 7.73 1.73
N GLU A 77 -2.89 7.88 2.71
CA GLU A 77 -1.76 8.82 2.66
C GLU A 77 -0.49 8.21 2.06
N GLY A 78 -0.59 6.96 1.60
CA GLY A 78 0.51 6.22 1.02
C GLY A 78 1.38 5.46 2.01
N ASN A 79 2.33 4.73 1.46
CA ASN A 79 3.15 3.80 2.20
C ASN A 79 4.57 3.73 1.61
N VAL A 80 5.55 3.49 2.47
CA VAL A 80 6.97 3.44 2.08
C VAL A 80 7.63 2.27 2.77
N GLY A 81 8.20 1.39 1.95
CA GLY A 81 8.97 0.23 2.34
C GLY A 81 10.45 0.41 2.05
N LYS A 82 11.31 -0.18 2.89
CA LYS A 82 12.75 -0.29 2.67
C LYS A 82 13.20 -1.72 2.94
N ALA A 83 13.85 -2.35 1.97
CA ALA A 83 14.44 -3.67 2.08
C ALA A 83 15.97 -3.56 2.14
N PHE A 84 16.59 -4.32 3.05
CA PHE A 84 18.03 -4.34 3.26
C PHE A 84 18.57 -5.75 3.08
N TYR A 85 19.53 -5.92 2.18
CA TYR A 85 20.14 -7.21 1.88
C TYR A 85 21.62 -7.20 2.20
N LEU A 86 22.11 -8.33 2.70
CA LEU A 86 23.52 -8.65 2.86
C LEU A 86 23.76 -9.98 2.15
N ASN A 87 24.78 -10.04 1.30
CA ASN A 87 25.11 -11.24 0.51
C ASN A 87 23.88 -11.80 -0.24
N ASN A 88 23.15 -10.92 -0.93
CA ASN A 88 21.94 -11.22 -1.70
C ASN A 88 20.76 -11.82 -0.90
N SER A 89 20.85 -11.85 0.42
CA SER A 89 19.79 -12.36 1.31
C SER A 89 19.17 -11.23 2.10
N ILE A 90 17.85 -11.19 2.18
CA ILE A 90 17.13 -10.20 2.99
C ILE A 90 17.57 -10.31 4.46
N LYS A 91 17.88 -9.18 5.09
CA LYS A 91 18.22 -9.09 6.51
C LYS A 91 17.21 -8.26 7.29
N LYS A 92 16.67 -7.24 6.66
CA LYS A 92 15.70 -6.34 7.30
C LYS A 92 14.71 -5.82 6.28
N LEU A 93 13.47 -5.65 6.71
CA LEU A 93 12.43 -4.93 5.97
C LEU A 93 11.79 -3.94 6.93
N GLU A 94 11.68 -2.68 6.51
CA GLU A 94 10.91 -1.65 7.19
C GLU A 94 9.75 -1.22 6.31
N MET A 95 8.58 -1.04 6.92
CA MET A 95 7.38 -0.60 6.22
C MET A 95 6.68 0.46 7.05
N ILE A 96 6.35 1.59 6.42
CA ILE A 96 5.62 2.69 7.04
C ILE A 96 4.31 2.88 6.29
N PHE A 97 3.20 2.88 7.01
CA PHE A 97 1.89 3.26 6.50
C PHE A 97 1.48 4.58 7.14
N TYR A 98 1.29 5.61 6.33
CA TYR A 98 0.86 6.92 6.80
C TYR A 98 -0.66 6.95 6.93
N ARG A 99 -1.19 7.72 7.87
CA ARG A 99 -2.62 7.99 8.01
C ARG A 99 -2.75 9.47 8.36
N GLU A 100 -3.95 10.03 8.19
CA GLU A 100 -4.18 11.44 8.52
C GLU A 100 -3.83 11.78 9.97
N THR A 101 -4.15 10.86 10.90
CA THR A 101 -4.00 11.04 12.35
C THR A 101 -2.87 10.23 12.97
N GLY A 102 -2.04 9.55 12.17
CA GLY A 102 -0.96 8.74 12.71
C GLY A 102 -0.18 7.95 11.68
N LYS A 103 0.63 7.01 12.15
CA LYS A 103 1.32 6.03 11.29
C LYS A 103 1.55 4.71 12.00
N SER A 104 1.69 3.66 11.20
CA SER A 104 2.19 2.37 11.67
C SER A 104 3.56 2.11 11.06
N VAL A 105 4.49 1.63 11.87
CA VAL A 105 5.84 1.26 11.44
C VAL A 105 6.06 -0.22 11.76
N TYR A 106 6.34 -1.01 10.74
CA TYR A 106 6.65 -2.42 10.84
C TYR A 106 8.14 -2.60 10.57
N THR A 107 8.79 -3.42 11.40
CA THR A 107 10.18 -3.82 11.21
C THR A 107 10.28 -5.33 11.31
N TYR A 108 10.78 -5.95 10.25
CA TYR A 108 11.06 -7.37 10.16
C TYR A 108 12.57 -7.57 10.13
N VAL A 109 13.10 -8.39 11.03
CA VAL A 109 14.52 -8.75 11.08
C VAL A 109 14.65 -10.25 10.85
N PHE A 110 15.29 -10.60 9.74
CA PHE A 110 15.41 -11.98 9.26
C PHE A 110 16.68 -12.61 9.85
N ASN A 111 16.49 -13.69 10.61
CA ASN A 111 17.55 -14.56 11.11
C ASN A 111 17.34 -15.96 10.53
N GLU A 112 18.34 -16.84 10.62
CA GLU A 112 18.38 -18.15 9.94
C GLU A 112 17.03 -18.87 9.85
N ASN A 113 16.33 -19.05 10.98
CA ASN A 113 15.07 -19.82 11.02
C ASN A 113 13.85 -19.01 11.48
N LYS A 114 13.99 -17.69 11.68
CA LYS A 114 12.90 -16.86 12.23
C LYS A 114 12.99 -15.40 11.86
N VAL A 115 11.83 -14.78 11.83
CA VAL A 115 11.66 -13.34 11.62
C VAL A 115 11.22 -12.71 12.92
N LYS A 116 12.03 -11.78 13.44
CA LYS A 116 11.64 -10.94 14.57
C LYS A 116 10.85 -9.76 14.04
N VAL A 117 9.64 -9.57 14.54
CA VAL A 117 8.74 -8.50 14.08
C VAL A 117 8.53 -7.50 15.20
N LYS A 118 8.57 -6.22 14.84
CA LYS A 118 8.22 -5.10 15.71
C LYS A 118 7.26 -4.19 14.98
N GLN A 119 6.07 -4.03 15.52
CA GLN A 119 5.07 -3.08 15.06
C GLN A 119 5.03 -1.93 16.05
N LYS A 120 5.00 -0.71 15.54
CA LYS A 120 4.81 0.50 16.34
C LYS A 120 3.69 1.32 15.75
N ILE A 121 2.75 1.70 16.58
CA ILE A 121 1.64 2.58 16.19
C ILE A 121 1.88 3.93 16.84
N TYR A 122 1.81 4.97 16.03
CA TYR A 122 1.99 6.34 16.41
C TYR A 122 0.76 7.15 16.06
N ASP A 123 0.39 8.06 16.95
CA ASP A 123 -0.61 9.08 16.70
C ASP A 123 0.07 10.42 16.43
N TYR A 124 -0.59 11.26 15.65
CA TYR A 124 -0.21 12.64 15.47
C TYR A 124 -1.04 13.55 16.36
N ASN A 125 -0.39 14.53 16.96
CA ASN A 125 -1.04 15.56 17.75
C ASN A 125 -1.61 16.69 16.87
N VAL A 126 -1.31 16.67 15.57
CA VAL A 126 -1.76 17.60 14.53
C VAL A 126 -2.01 16.82 13.23
N PRO A 127 -2.75 17.35 12.25
CA PRO A 127 -2.91 16.67 10.94
C PRO A 127 -1.57 16.37 10.26
N LEU A 128 -1.50 15.30 9.46
CA LEU A 128 -0.26 14.84 8.79
C LEU A 128 0.50 15.97 8.07
N PHE A 129 -0.18 16.87 7.36
CA PHE A 129 0.47 17.97 6.61
C PHE A 129 1.09 19.06 7.51
N GLU A 130 0.77 19.06 8.81
CA GLU A 130 1.34 19.97 9.81
C GLU A 130 2.44 19.32 10.66
N VAL A 131 2.65 18.00 10.51
CA VAL A 131 3.70 17.27 11.24
C VAL A 131 5.06 17.72 10.73
N LYS A 132 5.77 18.51 11.54
CA LYS A 132 7.10 19.04 11.20
C LYS A 132 8.24 18.25 11.85
N ASP A 133 8.00 17.70 13.03
CA ASP A 133 9.01 16.98 13.79
C ASP A 133 8.38 15.95 14.76
N SER A 134 9.25 15.29 15.52
CA SER A 134 8.85 14.23 16.45
C SER A 134 8.01 14.69 17.65
N SER A 135 7.98 15.99 17.98
CA SER A 135 7.12 16.50 19.06
C SER A 135 5.63 16.39 18.73
N ASN A 136 5.30 16.36 17.45
CA ASN A 136 3.94 16.15 16.96
C ASN A 136 3.55 14.67 16.90
N ILE A 137 4.44 13.73 17.24
CA ILE A 137 4.24 12.30 17.05
C ILE A 137 4.37 11.59 18.39
N LYS A 138 3.32 10.87 18.80
CA LYS A 138 3.29 10.10 20.04
C LYS A 138 3.26 8.60 19.75
N LEU A 139 4.16 7.83 20.37
CA LEU A 139 4.08 6.37 20.34
C LEU A 139 2.94 5.90 21.24
N VAL A 140 2.00 5.15 20.67
CA VAL A 140 0.81 4.64 21.38
C VAL A 140 0.96 3.17 21.72
N GLN A 141 1.49 2.39 20.78
CA GLN A 141 1.59 0.95 20.96
C GLN A 141 2.91 0.43 20.39
N THR A 142 3.46 -0.59 21.03
CA THR A 142 4.54 -1.40 20.47
C THR A 142 4.20 -2.87 20.66
N ILE A 143 4.11 -3.59 19.55
CA ILE A 143 3.85 -5.03 19.51
C ILE A 143 5.13 -5.71 19.03
N LYS A 144 5.54 -6.77 19.71
CA LYS A 144 6.74 -7.54 19.37
C LYS A 144 6.41 -9.01 19.39
N TYR A 145 6.83 -9.71 18.35
CA TYR A 145 6.64 -11.15 18.25
C TYR A 145 7.71 -11.76 17.33
N GLU A 146 7.79 -13.09 17.35
CA GLU A 146 8.60 -13.85 16.40
C GLU A 146 7.67 -14.72 15.57
N GLN A 147 8.02 -14.90 14.30
CA GLN A 147 7.31 -15.78 13.39
C GLN A 147 8.32 -16.56 12.54
N ASP A 148 7.89 -17.67 11.96
CA ASP A 148 8.66 -18.37 10.94
C ASP A 148 8.56 -17.67 9.57
N TYR A 149 9.26 -18.21 8.56
CA TYR A 149 9.22 -17.68 7.19
C TYR A 149 7.90 -17.93 6.45
N ASN A 150 6.97 -18.67 7.06
CA ASN A 150 5.61 -18.88 6.57
C ASN A 150 4.60 -17.94 7.24
N GLY A 151 5.05 -17.03 8.11
CA GLY A 151 4.19 -16.09 8.82
C GLY A 151 3.48 -16.71 10.03
N LYS A 152 3.85 -17.94 10.44
CA LYS A 152 3.27 -18.56 11.63
C LYS A 152 4.00 -18.05 12.87
N LEU A 153 3.23 -17.60 13.87
CA LEU A 153 3.77 -17.19 15.17
C LEU A 153 4.59 -18.31 15.81
N ILE A 154 5.75 -17.93 16.35
CA ILE A 154 6.59 -18.80 17.17
C ILE A 154 6.31 -18.43 18.64
N GLY A 155 5.76 -19.37 19.39
CA GLY A 155 5.42 -19.19 20.80
C GLY A 155 3.92 -18.97 21.01
N LYS A 156 3.57 -18.05 21.91
CA LYS A 156 2.19 -17.75 22.26
C LYS A 156 1.56 -16.75 21.30
N ASP A 157 0.23 -16.74 21.27
CA ASP A 157 -0.54 -15.69 20.58
C ASP A 157 -0.18 -14.31 21.13
N VAL A 158 -0.12 -13.35 20.21
CA VAL A 158 0.19 -11.95 20.51
C VAL A 158 -1.02 -11.12 20.08
N PRO A 159 -1.81 -10.60 21.05
CA PRO A 159 -2.95 -9.75 20.73
C PRO A 159 -2.53 -8.56 19.86
N ASP A 160 -3.43 -8.16 18.97
CA ASP A 160 -3.27 -7.04 18.03
C ASP A 160 -2.12 -7.19 17.02
N ALA A 161 -1.42 -8.34 17.00
CA ALA A 161 -0.39 -8.59 16.01
C ALA A 161 -1.01 -8.69 14.61
N ASP A 162 -0.67 -7.72 13.77
CA ASP A 162 -1.06 -7.73 12.36
C ASP A 162 -0.15 -8.67 11.57
N LEU A 163 -0.64 -9.88 11.29
CA LEU A 163 0.08 -10.92 10.55
C LEU A 163 -0.10 -10.82 9.04
N ALA A 164 -1.10 -10.06 8.56
CA ALA A 164 -1.49 -10.04 7.15
C ALA A 164 -0.42 -9.36 6.30
N ILE A 165 0.09 -8.22 6.75
CA ILE A 165 1.09 -7.41 6.04
C ILE A 165 2.35 -8.21 5.68
N TYR A 166 2.71 -9.22 6.47
CA TYR A 166 3.88 -10.05 6.16
C TYR A 166 3.73 -10.80 4.84
N PHE A 167 2.52 -11.27 4.51
CA PHE A 167 2.28 -12.03 3.28
C PHE A 167 2.41 -11.12 2.05
N ASP A 168 1.83 -9.92 2.10
CA ASP A 168 1.93 -8.95 1.01
C ASP A 168 3.38 -8.51 0.77
N LEU A 169 4.15 -8.34 1.85
CA LEU A 169 5.57 -8.04 1.78
C LEU A 169 6.37 -9.20 1.19
N LYS A 170 6.04 -10.45 1.52
CA LYS A 170 6.71 -11.65 0.99
C LYS A 170 6.45 -11.83 -0.51
N GLU A 171 5.27 -11.41 -1.00
CA GLU A 171 4.95 -11.42 -2.43
C GLU A 171 5.62 -10.27 -3.19
N THR A 172 5.78 -9.11 -2.54
CA THR A 172 6.32 -7.90 -3.17
C THR A 172 7.85 -7.86 -3.17
N VAL A 173 8.48 -8.37 -2.11
CA VAL A 173 9.92 -8.23 -1.86
C VAL A 173 10.61 -9.59 -1.97
N PRO A 174 11.54 -9.78 -2.92
CA PRO A 174 12.25 -11.05 -3.04
C PRO A 174 13.15 -11.24 -1.81
N PHE A 175 13.07 -12.38 -1.12
CA PHE A 175 13.96 -12.63 0.03
C PHE A 175 15.39 -13.00 -0.39
N THR A 176 15.58 -13.33 -1.67
CA THR A 176 16.88 -13.62 -2.27
C THR A 176 16.96 -12.99 -3.65
N LEU A 177 18.08 -12.34 -3.95
CA LEU A 177 18.28 -11.62 -5.22
C LEU A 177 18.85 -12.48 -6.36
N LYS A 178 19.18 -13.75 -6.11
CA LYS A 178 19.67 -14.70 -7.12
C LYS A 178 18.56 -15.10 -8.07
#